data_AF-A0A917K432-F1
#
_entry.id   AF-A0A917K432-F1
#
_cell.length_a   1.000
_cell.length_b   1.000
_cell.length_c   1.000
_cell.angle_alpha   90.00
_cell.angle_beta   90.00
_cell.angle_gamma   90.00
#
_symmetry.space_group_name_H-M   'P 1'
#
loop_
_entity.id
_entity.type
_entity.pdbx_description
1 polymer ?
#
loop_
_entity_poly.entity_id
_entity_poly.type
_entity_poly.pdbx_seq_one_letter_code
_entity_poly.pdbx_strand_id
1 'polypeptide(L)'
;MDLDSPLRTAIDSVLAHVPPSRLAPHVQALSQRYRSGLGGGCSFITSEADALAYIAYRMPATFAAVHAALQQVKDVIPGWTPRSVADVGAGPGTAAWAAVSVWPEVQTVTSYERDRAMMAVGQRLAVHSPHPALRAAVWQQADIGAPGWRGSPHQLVLASYVLGELADAAQAVLMATLWEMAEDVLVIIEPGTPAGFARVRKAREWLRGLGAHILAPCPHDGACPLPAADWCHFAARVARSRVHRHVKQGELAYEDEKFSFLAAAKPELWQRWARSASADHDPAGSRARPAESGSAGGPERAAQEGASGGRVPAARPPGRILRHPQVRSGHIRLLVCTAEGLREAVVTRKDKAAFRRARDARWGDGWHDP
;
A
#
# COMPACT_ATOMS: atom_id res chain seq x y z
N MET A 1 6.49 -9.37 9.64
CA MET A 1 6.01 -8.36 10.60
C MET A 1 6.13 -8.95 11.98
N ASP A 2 6.79 -8.23 12.89
CA ASP A 2 7.23 -8.76 14.18
C ASP A 2 6.11 -9.12 15.16
N LEU A 3 6.47 -9.95 16.13
CA LEU A 3 5.60 -10.46 17.18
C LEU A 3 5.12 -9.35 18.14
N ASP A 4 5.71 -8.16 18.17
CA ASP A 4 5.44 -7.13 19.20
C ASP A 4 4.97 -5.77 18.62
N SER A 5 4.14 -5.78 17.57
CA SER A 5 3.63 -4.52 17.01
C SER A 5 2.62 -3.82 17.95
N PRO A 6 2.57 -2.48 18.00
CA PRO A 6 1.60 -1.74 18.82
C PRO A 6 0.14 -2.14 18.58
N LEU A 7 -0.21 -2.43 17.31
CA LEU A 7 -1.54 -2.93 16.97
C LEU A 7 -1.83 -4.28 17.63
N ARG A 8 -0.85 -5.20 17.67
CA ARG A 8 -1.04 -6.49 18.30
C ARG A 8 -1.27 -6.34 19.81
N THR A 9 -0.50 -5.48 20.47
CA THR A 9 -0.71 -5.16 21.90
C THR A 9 -2.10 -4.57 22.15
N ALA A 10 -2.59 -3.70 21.26
CA ALA A 10 -3.94 -3.15 21.34
C ALA A 10 -5.02 -4.22 21.16
N ILE A 11 -4.87 -5.12 20.17
CA ILE A 11 -5.77 -6.26 19.97
C ILE A 11 -5.80 -7.16 21.20
N ASP A 12 -4.62 -7.55 21.73
CA ASP A 12 -4.52 -8.39 22.92
C ASP A 12 -5.16 -7.71 24.15
N SER A 13 -5.02 -6.38 24.28
CA SER A 13 -5.67 -5.60 25.36
C SER A 13 -7.19 -5.59 25.24
N VAL A 14 -7.73 -5.37 24.04
CA VAL A 14 -9.19 -5.38 23.81
C VAL A 14 -9.79 -6.78 23.99
N LEU A 15 -9.02 -7.83 23.70
CA LEU A 15 -9.46 -9.23 23.82
C LEU A 15 -9.17 -9.86 25.19
N ALA A 16 -8.47 -9.18 26.11
CA ALA A 16 -7.96 -9.75 27.36
C ALA A 16 -9.05 -10.43 28.22
N HIS A 17 -10.28 -9.91 28.19
CA HIS A 17 -11.42 -10.42 28.98
C HIS A 17 -12.42 -11.24 28.16
N VAL A 18 -12.10 -11.58 26.92
CA VAL A 18 -13.00 -12.30 26.01
C VAL A 18 -12.55 -13.76 25.91
N PRO A 19 -13.33 -14.72 26.45
CA PRO A 19 -12.97 -16.13 26.37
C PRO A 19 -12.88 -16.59 24.90
N PRO A 20 -11.84 -17.36 24.51
CA PRO A 20 -11.72 -17.86 23.14
C PRO A 20 -12.93 -18.68 22.66
N SER A 21 -13.59 -19.40 23.58
CA SER A 21 -14.82 -20.15 23.31
C SER A 21 -15.97 -19.29 22.81
N ARG A 22 -16.02 -18.00 23.21
CA ARG A 22 -17.03 -17.05 22.72
C ARG A 22 -16.70 -16.51 21.33
N LEU A 23 -15.43 -16.45 20.95
CA LEU A 23 -15.00 -15.95 19.65
C LEU A 23 -14.99 -17.03 18.56
N ALA A 24 -14.72 -18.28 18.93
CA ALA A 24 -14.53 -19.36 17.98
C ALA A 24 -15.70 -19.55 16.97
N PRO A 25 -16.99 -19.52 17.38
CA PRO A 25 -18.10 -19.66 16.43
C PRO A 25 -18.15 -18.51 15.41
N HIS A 26 -17.95 -17.27 15.86
CA HIS A 26 -17.95 -16.08 15.01
C HIS A 26 -16.78 -16.09 14.04
N VAL A 27 -15.59 -16.51 14.48
CA VAL A 27 -14.44 -16.66 13.60
C VAL A 27 -14.64 -17.78 12.59
N GLN A 28 -15.25 -18.90 12.98
CA GLN A 28 -15.56 -19.98 12.05
C GLN A 28 -16.54 -19.52 10.96
N ALA A 29 -17.60 -18.79 11.34
CA ALA A 29 -18.56 -18.21 10.41
C ALA A 29 -17.89 -17.20 9.47
N LEU A 30 -17.05 -16.30 10.00
CA LEU A 30 -16.26 -15.34 9.21
C LEU A 30 -15.33 -16.07 8.22
N SER A 31 -14.62 -17.09 8.70
CA SER A 31 -13.68 -17.88 7.89
C SER A 31 -14.35 -18.62 6.73
N GLN A 32 -15.52 -19.24 6.97
CA GLN A 32 -16.29 -19.93 5.94
C GLN A 32 -16.72 -18.96 4.83
N ARG A 33 -17.18 -17.76 5.19
CA ARG A 33 -17.63 -16.75 4.23
C ARG A 33 -16.52 -16.19 3.36
N TYR A 34 -15.35 -15.93 3.95
CA TYR A 34 -14.17 -15.51 3.18
C TYR A 34 -13.70 -16.60 2.21
N ARG A 35 -13.92 -17.89 2.53
CA ARG A 35 -13.64 -19.00 1.59
C ARG A 35 -14.69 -19.15 0.50
N SER A 36 -15.98 -18.93 0.80
CA SER A 36 -17.06 -19.02 -0.19
C SER A 36 -17.17 -17.80 -1.11
N GLY A 37 -16.41 -16.74 -0.83
CA GLY A 37 -16.46 -15.47 -1.54
C GLY A 37 -17.41 -14.47 -0.87
N LEU A 38 -16.97 -13.21 -0.78
CA LEU A 38 -17.79 -12.08 -0.32
C LEU A 38 -18.79 -11.72 -1.43
N GLY A 39 -19.98 -12.31 -1.41
CA GLY A 39 -21.11 -11.89 -2.21
C GLY A 39 -22.18 -11.29 -1.32
N GLY A 40 -22.70 -10.11 -1.65
CA GLY A 40 -24.03 -9.69 -1.17
C GLY A 40 -24.21 -8.27 -0.61
N GLY A 41 -23.20 -7.40 -0.54
CA GLY A 41 -23.37 -5.98 -0.17
C GLY A 41 -23.91 -5.67 1.25
N CYS A 42 -24.36 -6.69 2.00
CA CYS A 42 -24.85 -6.53 3.36
C CYS A 42 -23.72 -6.48 4.39
N SER A 43 -23.94 -5.72 5.46
CA SER A 43 -23.10 -5.77 6.65
C SER A 43 -23.21 -7.14 7.31
N PHE A 44 -22.06 -7.78 7.48
CA PHE A 44 -21.96 -9.06 8.19
C PHE A 44 -21.58 -8.89 9.66
N ILE A 45 -21.17 -7.68 10.05
CA ILE A 45 -20.80 -7.37 11.42
C ILE A 45 -21.99 -6.70 12.08
N THR A 46 -22.87 -7.53 12.64
CA THR A 46 -24.11 -7.06 13.27
C THR A 46 -24.00 -7.01 14.79
N SER A 47 -22.94 -7.59 15.36
CA SER A 47 -22.71 -7.64 16.81
C SER A 47 -21.28 -7.26 17.20
N GLU A 48 -21.11 -6.92 18.47
CA GLU A 48 -19.78 -6.71 19.06
C GLU A 48 -18.92 -7.98 18.98
N ALA A 49 -19.51 -9.17 19.15
CA ALA A 49 -18.79 -10.44 19.07
C ALA A 49 -18.22 -10.68 17.66
N ASP A 50 -18.96 -10.32 16.61
CA ASP A 50 -18.46 -10.37 15.23
C ASP A 50 -17.29 -9.41 15.01
N ALA A 51 -17.37 -8.20 15.57
CA ALA A 51 -16.30 -7.21 15.46
C ALA A 51 -15.03 -7.65 16.21
N LEU A 52 -15.17 -8.21 17.42
CA LEU A 52 -14.07 -8.79 18.19
C LEU A 52 -13.44 -9.99 17.46
N ALA A 53 -14.27 -10.86 16.87
CA ALA A 53 -13.81 -11.99 16.07
C ALA A 53 -13.02 -11.52 14.84
N TYR A 54 -13.47 -10.47 14.15
CA TYR A 54 -12.78 -9.88 13.02
C TYR A 54 -11.40 -9.32 13.42
N ILE A 55 -11.28 -8.57 14.52
CA ILE A 55 -9.98 -8.02 14.92
C ILE A 55 -9.00 -9.12 15.35
N ALA A 56 -9.50 -10.23 15.92
CA ALA A 56 -8.68 -11.37 16.30
C ALA A 56 -8.17 -12.16 15.08
N TYR A 57 -9.02 -12.30 14.06
CA TYR A 57 -8.78 -13.20 12.93
C TYR A 57 -8.24 -12.50 11.68
N ARG A 58 -8.81 -11.36 11.32
CA ARG A 58 -8.62 -10.72 10.00
C ARG A 58 -7.72 -9.49 10.06
N MET A 59 -7.88 -8.65 11.07
CA MET A 59 -7.18 -7.35 11.15
C MET A 59 -5.64 -7.46 11.04
N PRO A 60 -4.94 -8.44 11.65
CA PRO A 60 -3.48 -8.53 11.49
C PRO A 60 -3.01 -8.76 10.06
N ALA A 61 -3.74 -9.59 9.30
CA ALA A 61 -3.49 -9.85 7.89
C ALA A 61 -3.72 -8.59 7.05
N THR A 62 -4.86 -7.93 7.23
CA THR A 62 -5.21 -6.68 6.56
C THR A 62 -4.20 -5.57 6.86
N PHE A 63 -3.77 -5.42 8.12
CA PHE A 63 -2.76 -4.44 8.52
C PHE A 63 -1.45 -4.66 7.77
N ALA A 64 -0.98 -5.91 7.66
CA ALA A 64 0.27 -6.19 6.96
C ALA A 64 0.20 -5.90 5.46
N ALA A 65 -0.93 -6.17 4.82
CA ALA A 65 -1.16 -5.82 3.42
C ALA A 65 -1.15 -4.29 3.20
N VAL A 66 -1.91 -3.55 4.03
CA VAL A 66 -1.97 -2.09 3.93
C VAL A 66 -0.61 -1.47 4.23
N HIS A 67 0.06 -1.90 5.31
CA HIS A 67 1.39 -1.42 5.65
C HIS A 67 2.39 -1.67 4.52
N ALA A 68 2.37 -2.84 3.88
CA ALA A 68 3.24 -3.13 2.74
C ALA A 68 2.95 -2.24 1.52
N ALA A 69 1.69 -1.93 1.24
CA ALA A 69 1.30 -1.00 0.19
C ALA A 69 1.77 0.43 0.50
N LEU A 70 1.55 0.92 1.71
CA LEU A 70 1.91 2.27 2.13
C LEU A 70 3.43 2.47 2.22
N GLN A 71 4.20 1.44 2.58
CA GLN A 71 5.65 1.50 2.55
C GLN A 71 6.16 1.76 1.12
N GLN A 72 5.58 1.11 0.10
CA GLN A 72 5.96 1.40 -1.30
C GLN A 72 5.64 2.83 -1.71
N VAL A 73 4.56 3.43 -1.19
CA VAL A 73 4.26 4.85 -1.42
C VAL A 73 5.36 5.72 -0.82
N LYS A 74 5.73 5.48 0.44
CA LYS A 74 6.81 6.21 1.12
C LYS A 74 8.15 6.08 0.41
N ASP A 75 8.46 4.90 -0.12
CA ASP A 75 9.71 4.64 -0.85
C ASP A 75 9.75 5.38 -2.21
N VAL A 76 8.60 5.61 -2.85
CA VAL A 76 8.48 6.30 -4.15
C VAL A 76 8.46 7.82 -4.03
N ILE A 77 8.01 8.39 -2.91
CA ILE A 77 8.05 9.83 -2.68
C ILE A 77 8.65 10.12 -1.30
N PRO A 78 9.94 9.81 -1.08
CA PRO A 78 10.61 10.05 0.19
C PRO A 78 10.52 11.54 0.56
N GLY A 79 10.35 11.80 1.86
CA GLY A 79 10.18 13.15 2.40
C GLY A 79 8.76 13.70 2.33
N TRP A 80 7.83 13.08 1.59
CA TRP A 80 6.41 13.40 1.72
C TRP A 80 5.83 12.73 2.97
N THR A 81 5.25 13.56 3.86
CA THR A 81 4.65 13.14 5.13
C THR A 81 3.23 13.72 5.25
N PRO A 82 2.17 12.93 5.01
CA PRO A 82 0.80 13.41 5.16
C PRO A 82 0.49 13.75 6.62
N ARG A 83 -0.18 14.88 6.85
CA ARG A 83 -0.64 15.38 8.14
C ARG A 83 -2.08 15.00 8.44
N SER A 84 -2.87 14.71 7.41
CA SER A 84 -4.28 14.33 7.54
C SER A 84 -4.56 13.04 6.75
N VAL A 85 -5.25 12.10 7.40
CA VAL A 85 -5.62 10.79 6.83
C VAL A 85 -7.13 10.58 6.91
N ALA A 86 -7.75 10.20 5.79
CA ALA A 86 -9.08 9.62 5.77
C ALA A 86 -9.01 8.11 5.54
N ASP A 87 -9.66 7.33 6.41
CA ASP A 87 -9.87 5.89 6.26
C ASP A 87 -11.33 5.65 5.89
N VAL A 88 -11.61 5.34 4.63
CA VAL A 88 -12.97 5.22 4.07
C VAL A 88 -13.35 3.76 3.95
N GLY A 89 -14.44 3.36 4.62
CA GLY A 89 -14.74 1.95 4.84
C GLY A 89 -13.82 1.36 5.91
N ALA A 90 -13.66 2.09 7.02
CA ALA A 90 -12.55 1.89 7.95
C ALA A 90 -12.59 0.54 8.69
N GLY A 91 -13.76 -0.07 8.85
CA GLY A 91 -13.97 -1.19 9.75
C GLY A 91 -13.47 -0.84 11.16
N PRO A 92 -12.54 -1.62 11.74
CA PRO A 92 -11.92 -1.31 13.03
C PRO A 92 -10.77 -0.28 12.93
N GLY A 93 -10.58 0.39 11.79
CA GLY A 93 -9.54 1.41 11.57
C GLY A 93 -8.21 0.85 11.10
N THR A 94 -8.21 -0.32 10.45
CA THR A 94 -6.97 -1.06 10.12
C THR A 94 -6.01 -0.24 9.26
N ALA A 95 -6.54 0.49 8.27
CA ALA A 95 -5.72 1.26 7.36
C ALA A 95 -5.17 2.52 8.06
N ALA A 96 -5.94 3.15 8.93
CA ALA A 96 -5.45 4.22 9.80
C ALA A 96 -4.28 3.76 10.71
N TRP A 97 -4.38 2.56 11.30
CA TRP A 97 -3.27 1.97 12.06
C TRP A 97 -2.01 1.79 11.22
N ALA A 98 -2.14 1.30 9.99
CA ALA A 98 -1.01 1.16 9.07
C ALA A 98 -0.42 2.52 8.68
N ALA A 99 -1.27 3.52 8.41
CA ALA A 99 -0.85 4.85 7.99
C ALA A 99 0.03 5.55 9.03
N VAL A 100 -0.40 5.60 10.31
CA VAL A 100 0.40 6.27 11.35
C VAL A 100 1.68 5.50 11.71
N SER A 101 1.72 4.19 11.42
CA SER A 101 2.93 3.38 11.56
C SER A 101 3.97 3.74 10.49
N VAL A 102 3.52 4.09 9.28
CA VAL A 102 4.40 4.49 8.17
C VAL A 102 4.77 5.97 8.26
N TRP A 103 3.84 6.83 8.71
CA TRP A 103 4.03 8.28 8.88
C TRP A 103 3.65 8.73 10.30
N PRO A 104 4.63 8.79 11.22
CA PRO A 104 4.43 9.30 12.58
C PRO A 104 4.06 10.78 12.66
N GLU A 105 4.17 11.53 11.56
CA GLU A 105 3.86 12.95 11.45
C GLU A 105 2.36 13.24 11.27
N VAL A 106 1.54 12.21 11.06
CA VAL A 106 0.08 12.34 10.95
C VAL A 106 -0.47 13.04 12.19
N GLN A 107 -1.36 14.02 11.99
CA GLN A 107 -1.96 14.80 13.07
C GLN A 107 -3.44 14.52 13.21
N THR A 108 -4.14 14.31 12.11
CA THR A 108 -5.58 14.03 12.09
C THR A 108 -5.88 12.75 11.35
N VAL A 109 -6.81 11.98 11.92
CA VAL A 109 -7.36 10.77 11.33
C VAL A 109 -8.87 10.89 11.37
N THR A 110 -9.53 10.72 10.22
CA THR A 110 -10.98 10.60 10.11
C THR A 110 -11.33 9.22 9.57
N SER A 111 -12.15 8.46 10.28
CA SER A 111 -12.59 7.12 9.90
C SER A 111 -14.08 7.12 9.57
N TYR A 112 -14.43 6.67 8.37
CA TYR A 112 -15.80 6.55 7.90
C TYR A 112 -16.20 5.07 7.87
N GLU A 113 -17.22 4.71 8.64
CA GLU A 113 -17.66 3.32 8.79
C GLU A 113 -19.18 3.29 9.00
N ARG A 114 -19.90 2.31 8.43
CA ARG A 114 -21.36 2.21 8.59
C ARG A 114 -21.75 1.48 9.87
N ASP A 115 -20.95 0.50 10.28
CA ASP A 115 -21.26 -0.47 11.33
C ASP A 115 -20.82 0.03 12.70
N ARG A 116 -21.80 0.38 13.55
CA ARG A 116 -21.55 0.88 14.92
C ARG A 116 -20.71 -0.07 15.77
N ALA A 117 -20.91 -1.38 15.62
CA ALA A 117 -20.14 -2.39 16.34
C ALA A 117 -18.65 -2.36 15.94
N MET A 118 -18.35 -2.18 14.64
CA MET A 118 -16.98 -2.01 14.16
C MET A 118 -16.35 -0.72 14.68
N MET A 119 -17.08 0.39 14.59
CA MET A 119 -16.61 1.69 15.09
C MET A 119 -16.28 1.62 16.59
N ALA A 120 -17.16 1.02 17.40
CA ALA A 120 -16.95 0.90 18.83
C ALA A 120 -15.69 0.07 19.16
N VAL A 121 -15.47 -1.05 18.46
CA VAL A 121 -14.24 -1.84 18.61
C VAL A 121 -13.01 -1.06 18.16
N GLY A 122 -13.09 -0.35 17.03
CA GLY A 122 -12.02 0.49 16.50
C GLY A 122 -11.62 1.62 17.45
N GLN A 123 -12.60 2.29 18.07
CA GLN A 123 -12.39 3.31 19.10
C GLN A 123 -11.67 2.73 20.32
N ARG A 124 -12.08 1.55 20.81
CA ARG A 124 -11.39 0.88 21.92
C ARG A 124 -9.96 0.50 21.57
N LEU A 125 -9.73 -0.04 20.37
CA LEU A 125 -8.38 -0.31 19.89
C LEU A 125 -7.54 0.97 19.91
N ALA A 126 -8.07 2.05 19.34
CA ALA A 126 -7.37 3.32 19.21
C ALA A 126 -6.86 3.87 20.55
N VAL A 127 -7.60 3.68 21.66
CA VAL A 127 -7.16 4.07 23.02
C VAL A 127 -5.79 3.48 23.40
N HIS A 128 -5.50 2.26 22.95
CA HIS A 128 -4.23 1.58 23.22
C HIS A 128 -3.11 1.95 22.23
N SER A 129 -3.37 2.82 21.27
CA SER A 129 -2.35 3.26 20.32
C SER A 129 -1.32 4.18 21.00
N PRO A 130 -0.01 4.03 20.73
CA PRO A 130 0.98 5.01 21.15
C PRO A 130 0.83 6.34 20.39
N HIS A 131 0.15 6.33 19.23
CA HIS A 131 0.03 7.50 18.36
C HIS A 131 -1.14 8.42 18.75
N PRO A 132 -0.91 9.71 19.04
CA PRO A 132 -1.95 10.63 19.51
C PRO A 132 -3.08 10.83 18.50
N ALA A 133 -2.78 10.94 17.21
CA ALA A 133 -3.81 11.14 16.18
C ALA A 133 -4.79 9.96 16.07
N LEU A 134 -4.37 8.73 16.39
CA LEU A 134 -5.28 7.58 16.43
C LEU A 134 -6.17 7.63 17.65
N ARG A 135 -5.61 7.91 18.84
CA ARG A 135 -6.40 8.07 20.07
C ARG A 135 -7.47 9.15 19.93
N ALA A 136 -7.16 10.21 19.20
CA ALA A 136 -8.05 11.33 18.91
C ALA A 136 -8.78 11.21 17.56
N ALA A 137 -8.79 10.03 16.93
CA ALA A 137 -9.41 9.85 15.61
C ALA A 137 -10.90 10.21 15.64
N VAL A 138 -11.34 10.93 14.61
CA VAL A 138 -12.75 11.28 14.41
C VAL A 138 -13.44 10.12 13.70
N TRP A 139 -14.45 9.55 14.35
CA TRP A 139 -15.25 8.47 13.77
C TRP A 139 -16.58 9.01 13.27
N GLN A 140 -16.87 8.84 11.98
CA GLN A 140 -18.12 9.25 11.37
C GLN A 140 -18.90 8.02 10.91
N GLN A 141 -20.11 7.86 11.43
CA GLN A 141 -20.99 6.80 10.95
C GLN A 141 -21.51 7.19 9.56
N ALA A 142 -21.16 6.41 8.54
CA ALA A 142 -21.52 6.73 7.16
C ALA A 142 -21.69 5.50 6.28
N ASP A 143 -22.73 5.50 5.45
CA ASP A 143 -22.85 4.58 4.33
C ASP A 143 -22.20 5.21 3.09
N ILE A 144 -20.98 4.76 2.79
CA ILE A 144 -20.18 5.27 1.67
C ILE A 144 -20.73 4.86 0.29
N GLY A 145 -21.67 3.91 0.25
CA GLY A 145 -22.41 3.53 -0.95
C GLY A 145 -23.66 4.37 -1.19
N ALA A 146 -24.07 5.18 -0.21
CA ALA A 146 -25.28 5.98 -0.32
C ALA A 146 -25.10 7.12 -1.34
N PRO A 147 -26.12 7.39 -2.18
CA PRO A 147 -26.08 8.51 -3.11
C PRO A 147 -25.81 9.84 -2.38
N GLY A 148 -24.86 10.62 -2.91
CA GLY A 148 -24.51 11.93 -2.36
C GLY A 148 -23.61 11.91 -1.12
N TRP A 149 -23.20 10.75 -0.61
CA TRP A 149 -22.22 10.69 0.47
C TRP A 149 -20.90 11.37 0.06
N ARG A 150 -20.36 12.20 0.95
CA ARG A 150 -19.07 12.90 0.79
C ARG A 150 -18.38 13.01 2.15
N GLY A 151 -17.06 12.82 2.17
CA GLY A 151 -16.21 13.14 3.31
C GLY A 151 -15.48 14.47 3.14
N SER A 152 -14.71 14.88 4.14
CA SER A 152 -13.88 16.08 4.06
C SER A 152 -12.53 15.79 3.37
N PRO A 153 -11.89 16.78 2.75
CA PRO A 153 -10.57 16.61 2.13
C PRO A 153 -9.47 16.22 3.12
N HIS A 154 -8.53 15.38 2.69
CA HIS A 154 -7.36 14.93 3.45
C HIS A 154 -6.16 14.70 2.52
N GLN A 155 -4.94 14.84 3.02
CA GLN A 155 -3.72 14.62 2.24
C GLN A 155 -3.55 13.16 1.81
N LEU A 156 -3.93 12.22 2.67
CA LEU A 156 -3.97 10.80 2.34
C LEU A 156 -5.38 10.24 2.50
N VAL A 157 -5.95 9.72 1.42
CA VAL A 157 -7.22 8.99 1.45
C VAL A 157 -6.96 7.51 1.20
N LEU A 158 -7.50 6.66 2.06
CA LEU A 158 -7.36 5.22 2.02
C LEU A 158 -8.74 4.59 1.81
N ALA A 159 -8.82 3.62 0.89
CA ALA A 159 -9.95 2.73 0.73
C ALA A 159 -9.44 1.29 0.70
N SER A 160 -9.69 0.54 1.78
CA SER A 160 -9.09 -0.78 2.00
C SER A 160 -10.15 -1.86 2.13
N TYR A 161 -10.18 -2.80 1.19
CA TYR A 161 -11.10 -3.95 1.14
C TYR A 161 -12.59 -3.59 1.08
N VAL A 162 -12.95 -2.39 0.63
CA VAL A 162 -14.33 -1.90 0.69
C VAL A 162 -15.02 -1.77 -0.69
N LEU A 163 -14.28 -1.62 -1.80
CA LEU A 163 -14.93 -1.46 -3.11
C LEU A 163 -15.68 -2.73 -3.52
N GLY A 164 -15.15 -3.90 -3.14
CA GLY A 164 -15.80 -5.18 -3.36
C GLY A 164 -17.14 -5.37 -2.63
N GLU A 165 -17.46 -4.53 -1.65
CA GLU A 165 -18.73 -4.56 -0.94
C GLU A 165 -19.85 -3.78 -1.66
N LEU A 166 -19.50 -3.01 -2.69
CA LEU A 166 -20.41 -2.11 -3.38
C LEU A 166 -20.80 -2.64 -4.76
N ALA A 167 -22.01 -2.30 -5.19
CA ALA A 167 -22.42 -2.50 -6.58
C ALA A 167 -21.57 -1.64 -7.54
N ASP A 168 -21.40 -2.10 -8.78
CA ASP A 168 -20.51 -1.45 -9.76
C ASP A 168 -20.79 0.04 -10.01
N ALA A 169 -22.07 0.44 -9.96
CA ALA A 169 -22.46 1.85 -10.09
C ALA A 169 -21.99 2.68 -8.88
N ALA A 170 -22.17 2.16 -7.66
CA ALA A 170 -21.72 2.80 -6.43
C ALA A 170 -20.19 2.84 -6.34
N GLN A 171 -19.48 1.81 -6.82
CA GLN A 171 -18.02 1.82 -6.91
C GLN A 171 -17.49 3.00 -7.73
N ALA A 172 -18.13 3.30 -8.88
CA ALA A 172 -17.71 4.41 -9.73
C ALA A 172 -17.93 5.77 -9.06
N VAL A 173 -19.08 5.97 -8.40
CA VAL A 173 -19.40 7.20 -7.66
C VAL A 173 -18.46 7.38 -6.46
N LEU A 174 -18.19 6.30 -5.72
CA LEU A 174 -17.25 6.33 -4.61
C LEU A 174 -15.84 6.66 -5.09
N MET A 175 -15.38 6.07 -6.20
CA MET A 175 -14.07 6.36 -6.76
C MET A 175 -13.88 7.86 -7.06
N ALA A 176 -14.89 8.50 -7.67
CA ALA A 176 -14.90 9.94 -7.90
C ALA A 176 -14.80 10.73 -6.59
N THR A 177 -15.60 10.34 -5.60
CA THR A 177 -15.63 10.95 -4.27
C THR A 177 -14.28 10.85 -3.56
N LEU A 178 -13.66 9.66 -3.55
CA LEU A 178 -12.36 9.42 -2.93
C LEU A 178 -11.26 10.28 -3.57
N TRP A 179 -11.30 10.46 -4.89
CA TRP A 179 -10.36 11.31 -5.60
C TRP A 179 -10.58 12.80 -5.34
N GLU A 180 -11.82 13.25 -5.16
CA GLU A 180 -12.14 14.61 -4.73
C GLU A 180 -11.67 14.88 -3.29
N MET A 181 -11.80 13.89 -2.40
CA MET A 181 -11.34 13.98 -1.02
C MET A 181 -9.81 13.98 -0.89
N ALA A 182 -9.08 13.34 -1.81
CA ALA A 182 -7.63 13.28 -1.74
C ALA A 182 -7.01 14.61 -2.18
N GLU A 183 -6.33 15.31 -1.28
CA GLU A 183 -5.55 16.52 -1.63
C GLU A 183 -4.22 16.17 -2.28
N ASP A 184 -3.61 15.05 -1.86
CA ASP A 184 -2.27 14.64 -2.28
C ASP A 184 -2.27 13.21 -2.85
N VAL A 185 -2.66 12.20 -2.07
CA VAL A 185 -2.56 10.77 -2.46
C VAL A 185 -3.85 10.00 -2.14
N LEU A 186 -4.28 9.19 -3.11
CA LEU A 186 -5.32 8.16 -2.95
C LEU A 186 -4.68 6.77 -3.01
N VAL A 187 -4.96 5.91 -2.01
CA VAL A 187 -4.55 4.50 -2.02
C VAL A 187 -5.76 3.58 -1.92
N ILE A 188 -5.84 2.64 -2.85
CA ILE A 188 -6.90 1.62 -2.94
C ILE A 188 -6.25 0.27 -2.75
N ILE A 189 -6.78 -0.53 -1.83
CA ILE A 189 -6.33 -1.90 -1.57
C ILE A 189 -7.53 -2.84 -1.65
N GLU A 190 -7.39 -3.95 -2.36
CA GLU A 190 -8.42 -4.98 -2.53
C GLU A 190 -7.80 -6.38 -2.35
N PRO A 191 -8.61 -7.43 -2.14
CA PRO A 191 -8.10 -8.80 -2.13
C PRO A 191 -7.29 -9.14 -3.38
N GLY A 192 -6.21 -9.91 -3.20
CA GLY A 192 -5.31 -10.39 -4.26
C GLY A 192 -5.92 -11.50 -5.12
N THR A 193 -7.16 -11.29 -5.56
CA THR A 193 -7.97 -12.19 -6.37
C THR A 193 -8.21 -11.58 -7.75
N PRO A 194 -8.67 -12.36 -8.75
CA PRO A 194 -9.05 -11.82 -10.06
C PRO A 194 -10.07 -10.67 -9.97
N ALA A 195 -11.10 -10.82 -9.12
CA ALA A 195 -12.12 -9.79 -8.93
C ALA A 195 -11.58 -8.53 -8.25
N GLY A 196 -10.74 -8.68 -7.22
CA GLY A 196 -10.11 -7.53 -6.54
C GLY A 196 -9.16 -6.77 -7.46
N PHE A 197 -8.34 -7.49 -8.23
CA PHE A 197 -7.49 -6.85 -9.25
C PHE A 197 -8.30 -6.18 -10.36
N ALA A 198 -9.43 -6.75 -10.79
CA ALA A 198 -10.28 -6.11 -11.80
C ALA A 198 -10.77 -4.73 -11.33
N ARG A 199 -11.15 -4.59 -10.05
CA ARG A 199 -11.51 -3.29 -9.44
C ARG A 199 -10.33 -2.33 -9.40
N VAL A 200 -9.16 -2.79 -8.95
CA VAL A 200 -7.93 -1.99 -8.92
C VAL A 200 -7.52 -1.53 -10.32
N ARG A 201 -7.61 -2.42 -11.32
CA ARG A 201 -7.34 -2.10 -12.72
C ARG A 201 -8.32 -1.06 -13.26
N LYS A 202 -9.62 -1.21 -12.98
CA LYS A 202 -10.65 -0.22 -13.37
C LYS A 202 -10.36 1.15 -12.75
N ALA A 203 -10.02 1.21 -11.46
CA ALA A 203 -9.64 2.44 -10.77
C ALA A 203 -8.40 3.09 -11.40
N ARG A 204 -7.39 2.29 -11.75
CA ARG A 204 -6.17 2.74 -12.41
C ARG A 204 -6.45 3.37 -13.78
N GLU A 205 -7.25 2.71 -14.61
CA GLU A 205 -7.61 3.23 -15.94
C GLU A 205 -8.34 4.57 -15.82
N TRP A 206 -9.27 4.69 -14.88
CA TRP A 206 -10.01 5.92 -14.63
C TRP A 206 -9.10 7.05 -14.12
N LEU A 207 -8.26 6.80 -13.11
CA LEU A 207 -7.30 7.78 -12.58
C LEU A 207 -6.28 8.23 -13.64
N ARG A 208 -5.85 7.33 -14.53
CA ARG A 208 -4.98 7.70 -15.66
C ARG A 208 -5.67 8.68 -16.60
N GLY A 209 -6.97 8.48 -16.87
CA GLY A 209 -7.76 9.41 -17.68
C GLY A 209 -7.84 10.83 -17.07
N LEU A 210 -7.66 10.96 -15.76
CA LEU A 210 -7.61 12.22 -15.04
C LEU A 210 -6.20 12.81 -14.92
N GLY A 211 -5.19 12.17 -15.52
CA GLY A 211 -3.79 12.61 -15.44
C GLY A 211 -3.10 12.34 -14.10
N ALA A 212 -3.67 11.49 -13.24
CA ALA A 212 -3.04 11.13 -11.97
C ALA A 212 -1.68 10.45 -12.20
N HIS A 213 -0.72 10.71 -11.31
CA HIS A 213 0.57 10.04 -11.33
C HIS A 213 0.51 8.74 -10.52
N ILE A 214 0.80 7.60 -11.12
CA ILE A 214 0.75 6.31 -10.44
C ILE A 214 2.02 6.10 -9.64
N LEU A 215 1.94 6.18 -8.32
CA LEU A 215 3.09 6.00 -7.43
C LEU A 215 3.51 4.54 -7.34
N ALA A 216 2.55 3.66 -7.06
CA ALA A 216 2.81 2.24 -6.82
C ALA A 216 1.54 1.42 -7.11
N PRO A 217 1.65 0.11 -7.35
CA PRO A 217 2.88 -0.67 -7.53
C PRO A 217 3.46 -0.59 -8.94
N CYS A 218 2.72 -0.01 -9.89
CA CYS A 218 3.13 0.04 -11.28
C CYS A 218 4.36 0.93 -11.45
N PRO A 219 5.38 0.50 -12.22
CA PRO A 219 6.57 1.30 -12.45
C PRO A 219 6.37 2.41 -13.50
N HIS A 220 5.14 2.58 -14.00
CA HIS A 220 4.79 3.49 -15.09
C HIS A 220 3.32 3.92 -15.01
N ASP A 221 3.02 5.02 -15.72
CA ASP A 221 1.68 5.59 -15.82
C ASP A 221 0.88 5.04 -17.01
N GLY A 222 1.52 4.38 -17.99
CA GLY A 222 0.87 3.85 -19.21
C GLY A 222 -0.18 2.75 -18.96
N ALA A 223 -0.83 2.22 -20.00
CA ALA A 223 -1.81 1.12 -19.84
C ALA A 223 -1.23 -0.11 -19.14
N CYS A 224 -2.04 -0.83 -18.36
CA CYS A 224 -1.56 -2.04 -17.70
C CYS A 224 -1.26 -3.12 -18.75
N PRO A 225 -0.03 -3.65 -18.85
CA PRO A 225 0.33 -4.61 -19.88
C PRO A 225 -0.13 -6.04 -19.57
N LEU A 226 -0.73 -6.26 -18.40
CA LEU A 226 -1.20 -7.57 -17.97
C LEU A 226 -2.48 -7.96 -18.75
N PRO A 227 -2.53 -9.16 -19.36
CA PRO A 227 -3.70 -9.59 -20.14
C PRO A 227 -4.96 -9.72 -19.27
N ALA A 228 -6.14 -9.65 -19.92
CA ALA A 228 -7.43 -9.65 -19.24
C ALA A 228 -7.65 -10.87 -18.32
N ALA A 229 -7.12 -12.03 -18.71
CA ALA A 229 -7.25 -13.30 -17.99
C ALA A 229 -6.30 -13.46 -16.79
N ASP A 230 -5.37 -12.54 -16.58
CA ASP A 230 -4.39 -12.59 -15.49
C ASP A 230 -4.61 -11.44 -14.48
N TRP A 231 -4.06 -11.58 -13.27
CA TRP A 231 -4.15 -10.58 -12.22
C TRP A 231 -2.83 -10.25 -11.54
N CYS A 232 -2.61 -8.95 -11.28
CA CYS A 232 -1.49 -8.50 -10.48
C CYS A 232 -1.90 -8.48 -9.01
N HIS A 233 -1.12 -9.13 -8.16
CA HIS A 233 -1.31 -9.14 -6.71
C HIS A 233 0.06 -9.20 -6.02
N PHE A 234 0.08 -9.15 -4.69
CA PHE A 234 1.23 -9.22 -3.80
C PHE A 234 0.89 -10.07 -2.59
N ALA A 235 1.88 -10.41 -1.76
CA ALA A 235 1.66 -11.08 -0.49
C ALA A 235 2.40 -10.41 0.67
N ALA A 236 1.70 -10.21 1.78
CA ALA A 236 2.27 -9.77 3.04
C ALA A 236 2.23 -10.93 4.05
N ARG A 237 3.39 -11.30 4.60
CA ARG A 237 3.50 -12.38 5.57
C ARG A 237 3.24 -11.89 7.00
N VAL A 238 2.33 -12.58 7.69
CA VAL A 238 1.93 -12.28 9.07
C VAL A 238 2.17 -13.51 9.96
N ALA A 239 2.82 -13.29 11.09
CA ALA A 239 2.95 -14.31 12.12
C ALA A 239 1.61 -14.50 12.85
N ARG A 240 1.19 -15.75 13.07
CA ARG A 240 -0.05 -16.03 13.80
C ARG A 240 0.16 -15.83 15.30
N SER A 241 -0.66 -15.00 15.93
CA SER A 241 -0.69 -14.83 17.40
C SER A 241 -1.15 -16.11 18.12
N ARG A 242 -0.98 -16.19 19.45
CA ARG A 242 -1.50 -17.32 20.24
C ARG A 242 -3.02 -17.49 20.10
N VAL A 243 -3.77 -16.40 20.19
CA VAL A 243 -5.23 -16.38 19.97
C VAL A 243 -5.55 -16.81 18.54
N HIS A 244 -4.82 -16.30 17.55
CA HIS A 244 -5.01 -16.68 16.16
C HIS A 244 -4.73 -18.18 15.93
N ARG A 245 -3.70 -18.76 16.57
CA ARG A 245 -3.42 -20.21 16.52
C ARG A 245 -4.43 -21.06 17.30
N HIS A 246 -5.05 -20.53 18.34
CA HIS A 246 -6.08 -21.25 19.09
C HIS A 246 -7.41 -21.29 18.31
N VAL A 247 -7.71 -20.22 17.55
CA VAL A 247 -8.94 -20.12 16.79
C VAL A 247 -8.82 -20.68 15.36
N LYS A 248 -7.66 -20.55 14.71
CA LYS A 248 -7.34 -21.31 13.48
C LYS A 248 -6.65 -22.61 13.86
N GLN A 249 -7.29 -23.74 13.58
CA GLN A 249 -6.65 -25.08 13.57
C GLN A 249 -5.61 -25.21 12.43
N GLY A 250 -4.72 -24.23 12.26
CA GLY A 250 -3.74 -24.20 11.19
C GLY A 250 -2.35 -24.56 11.70
N GLU A 251 -1.70 -25.52 11.05
CA GLU A 251 -0.40 -26.08 11.45
C GLU A 251 0.77 -25.08 11.30
N LEU A 252 0.68 -24.15 10.35
CA LEU A 252 1.75 -23.18 10.07
C LEU A 252 1.70 -21.97 11.03
N ALA A 253 2.88 -21.51 11.46
CA ALA A 253 3.04 -20.37 12.37
C ALA A 253 2.80 -19.00 11.70
N TYR A 254 2.55 -18.96 10.39
CA TYR A 254 2.37 -17.75 9.60
C TYR A 254 1.24 -17.92 8.57
N GLU A 255 0.80 -16.80 8.02
CA GLU A 255 -0.06 -16.74 6.84
C GLU A 255 0.37 -15.61 5.90
N ASP A 256 0.13 -15.83 4.61
CA ASP A 256 0.41 -14.85 3.57
C ASP A 256 -0.91 -14.22 3.12
N GLU A 257 -1.10 -12.93 3.43
CA GLU A 257 -2.24 -12.16 2.97
C GLU A 257 -2.00 -11.68 1.54
N LYS A 258 -2.85 -12.13 0.62
CA LYS A 258 -2.77 -11.72 -0.79
C LYS A 258 -3.60 -10.48 -1.04
N PHE A 259 -3.00 -9.46 -1.64
CA PHE A 259 -3.67 -8.18 -1.92
C PHE A 259 -3.28 -7.62 -3.29
N SER A 260 -4.16 -6.81 -3.85
CA SER A 260 -3.92 -5.98 -5.03
C SER A 260 -4.09 -4.52 -4.59
N PHE A 261 -3.25 -3.61 -5.08
CA PHE A 261 -3.38 -2.21 -4.70
C PHE A 261 -2.99 -1.25 -5.81
N LEU A 262 -3.38 0.01 -5.62
CA LEU A 262 -2.99 1.15 -6.42
C LEU A 262 -2.81 2.35 -5.50
N ALA A 263 -1.71 3.08 -5.67
CA ALA A 263 -1.50 4.39 -5.09
C ALA A 263 -1.30 5.41 -6.21
N ALA A 264 -2.07 6.50 -6.17
CA ALA A 264 -2.00 7.56 -7.15
C ALA A 264 -1.88 8.92 -6.46
N ALA A 265 -0.96 9.75 -6.96
CA ALA A 265 -0.76 11.12 -6.54
C ALA A 265 -1.50 12.10 -7.45
N LYS A 266 -1.97 13.18 -6.85
CA LYS A 266 -2.39 14.38 -7.56
C LYS A 266 -1.21 14.94 -8.38
N PRO A 267 -1.45 15.45 -9.61
CA PRO A 267 -0.41 16.02 -10.44
C PRO A 267 0.42 17.11 -9.72
N GLU A 268 -0.24 17.92 -8.91
CA GLU A 268 0.35 19.04 -8.18
C GLU A 268 1.35 18.56 -7.12
N LEU A 269 1.03 17.49 -6.39
CA LEU A 269 1.95 16.84 -5.47
C LEU A 269 3.16 16.32 -6.21
N TRP A 270 2.94 15.53 -7.27
CA TRP A 270 4.03 14.90 -8.02
C TRP A 270 5.00 15.94 -8.58
N GLN A 271 4.47 17.00 -9.20
CA GLN A 271 5.28 18.09 -9.74
C GLN A 271 6.07 18.83 -8.65
N ARG A 272 5.46 19.10 -7.50
CA ARG A 272 6.11 19.76 -6.36
C ARG A 272 7.27 18.91 -5.82
N TRP A 273 7.01 17.62 -5.61
CA TRP A 273 8.02 16.67 -5.13
C TRP A 273 9.16 16.47 -6.14
N ALA A 274 8.85 16.33 -7.43
CA ALA A 274 9.87 16.16 -8.46
C ALA A 274 10.82 17.38 -8.58
N ARG A 275 10.30 18.59 -8.37
CA ARG A 275 11.12 19.81 -8.33
C ARG A 275 12.04 19.85 -7.12
N SER A 276 11.55 19.52 -5.92
CA SER A 276 12.39 19.51 -4.71
C SER A 276 13.47 18.43 -4.79
N ALA A 277 13.11 17.22 -5.27
CA ALA A 277 14.07 16.13 -5.45
C ALA A 277 15.19 16.48 -6.46
N SER A 278 14.90 17.36 -7.41
CA SER A 278 15.90 17.85 -8.38
C SER A 278 16.79 18.95 -7.82
N ALA A 279 16.26 19.79 -6.92
CA ALA A 279 17.01 20.89 -6.29
C ALA A 279 18.02 20.38 -5.24
N ASP A 280 17.71 19.30 -4.54
CA ASP A 280 18.64 18.63 -3.61
C ASP A 280 19.82 17.96 -4.33
N HIS A 281 19.82 17.94 -5.68
CA HIS A 281 20.88 17.37 -6.51
C HIS A 281 21.75 18.42 -7.22
N ASP A 282 21.65 19.71 -6.87
CA ASP A 282 22.52 20.74 -7.42
C ASP A 282 23.92 20.69 -6.77
N PRO A 283 25.00 20.32 -7.48
CA PRO A 283 26.36 20.37 -6.94
C PRO A 283 26.89 21.80 -6.80
N ALA A 284 26.15 22.82 -7.27
CA ALA A 284 26.58 24.21 -7.29
C ALA A 284 26.42 24.95 -5.94
N GLY A 285 26.85 24.33 -4.85
CA GLY A 285 27.13 24.98 -3.57
C GLY A 285 28.54 25.62 -3.49
N SER A 286 29.32 25.58 -4.57
CA SER A 286 30.64 26.20 -4.67
C SER A 286 30.55 27.60 -5.30
N ARG A 287 30.02 28.59 -4.57
CA ARG A 287 30.37 29.99 -4.84
C ARG A 287 31.70 30.28 -4.14
N ALA A 288 32.80 29.98 -4.83
CA ALA A 288 34.11 30.49 -4.48
C ALA A 288 34.08 32.02 -4.55
N ARG A 289 34.55 32.68 -3.48
CA ARG A 289 34.91 34.10 -3.50
C ARG A 289 36.03 34.30 -4.54
N PRO A 290 36.06 35.40 -5.29
CA PRO A 290 37.14 35.62 -6.25
C PRO A 290 38.44 35.87 -5.47
N ALA A 291 39.46 35.04 -5.73
CA ALA A 291 40.84 35.32 -5.41
C ALA A 291 41.60 35.54 -6.72
N GLU A 292 42.52 36.49 -6.67
CA GLU A 292 43.16 37.17 -7.78
C GLU A 292 44.09 36.30 -8.63
N SER A 293 44.31 36.84 -9.84
CA SER A 293 45.23 36.46 -10.92
C SER A 293 46.53 35.72 -10.55
N GLY A 294 46.83 34.67 -11.33
CA GLY A 294 48.15 34.05 -11.45
C GLY A 294 48.25 33.17 -12.71
N SER A 295 49.35 33.28 -13.44
CA SER A 295 49.53 33.01 -14.87
C SER A 295 49.92 31.59 -15.31
N ALA A 296 49.47 31.24 -16.53
CA ALA A 296 50.17 30.59 -17.65
C ALA A 296 50.69 29.13 -17.60
N GLY A 297 50.24 28.35 -18.60
CA GLY A 297 50.95 27.17 -19.16
C GLY A 297 50.01 26.09 -19.76
N GLY A 298 49.83 26.04 -21.08
CA GLY A 298 49.15 24.94 -21.82
C GLY A 298 50.12 23.87 -22.32
N PRO A 299 49.82 23.05 -23.37
CA PRO A 299 48.54 22.54 -23.91
C PRO A 299 48.52 20.99 -24.05
N GLU A 300 47.37 20.34 -24.29
CA GLU A 300 47.14 19.35 -25.39
C GLU A 300 45.77 18.65 -25.32
N ARG A 301 45.36 18.06 -26.45
CA ARG A 301 43.98 17.95 -26.93
C ARG A 301 43.32 16.58 -26.67
N ALA A 302 42.00 16.68 -26.57
CA ALA A 302 40.97 15.81 -27.14
C ALA A 302 40.68 14.44 -26.52
N ALA A 303 39.48 14.33 -25.92
CA ALA A 303 38.43 13.46 -26.48
C ALA A 303 37.06 13.97 -26.02
N GLN A 304 36.23 14.35 -26.99
CA GLN A 304 34.79 14.49 -26.83
C GLN A 304 34.21 13.10 -26.60
N GLU A 305 33.36 12.92 -25.59
CA GLU A 305 32.25 11.97 -25.65
C GLU A 305 31.27 12.22 -24.49
N GLY A 306 29.99 12.31 -24.85
CA GLY A 306 28.90 11.93 -23.95
C GLY A 306 28.27 13.02 -23.10
N ALA A 307 27.59 13.98 -23.74
CA ALA A 307 26.40 14.54 -23.12
C ALA A 307 25.38 13.40 -22.93
N SER A 308 25.08 13.02 -21.68
CA SER A 308 23.84 12.33 -21.33
C SER A 308 23.25 13.01 -20.10
N GLY A 309 22.07 13.60 -20.34
CA GLY A 309 21.46 14.60 -19.50
C GLY A 309 21.20 14.16 -18.07
N GLY A 310 21.35 15.13 -17.17
CA GLY A 310 20.88 15.03 -15.80
C GLY A 310 19.40 14.61 -15.78
N ARG A 311 19.16 13.41 -15.28
CA ARG A 311 17.84 12.88 -14.97
C ARG A 311 17.88 12.53 -13.50
N VAL A 312 17.30 13.37 -12.67
CA VAL A 312 16.96 12.98 -11.29
C VAL A 312 15.99 11.80 -11.45
N PRO A 313 16.38 10.56 -11.07
CA PRO A 313 15.62 9.39 -11.49
C PRO A 313 14.28 9.36 -10.76
N ALA A 314 13.25 8.91 -11.48
CA ALA A 314 11.99 8.53 -10.87
C ALA A 314 12.26 7.59 -9.68
N ALA A 315 11.67 7.89 -8.53
CA ALA A 315 11.73 7.02 -7.34
C ALA A 315 10.84 5.77 -7.47
N ARG A 316 10.23 5.56 -8.65
CA ARG A 316 9.71 4.26 -9.09
C ARG A 316 10.85 3.41 -9.65
N PRO A 317 10.93 2.12 -9.33
CA PRO A 317 11.91 1.26 -9.97
C PRO A 317 11.56 1.07 -11.46
N PRO A 318 12.55 0.84 -12.34
CA PRO A 318 12.31 0.67 -13.77
C PRO A 318 11.47 -0.58 -14.09
N GLY A 319 11.47 -1.56 -13.19
CA GLY A 319 10.61 -2.73 -13.27
C GLY A 319 10.04 -3.18 -11.92
N ARG A 320 8.94 -3.94 -11.98
CA ARG A 320 8.32 -4.61 -10.83
C ARG A 320 8.21 -6.11 -11.08
N ILE A 321 8.73 -6.91 -10.15
CA ILE A 321 8.59 -8.37 -10.19
C ILE A 321 7.13 -8.76 -9.91
N LEU A 322 6.49 -9.44 -10.86
CA LEU A 322 5.05 -9.76 -10.77
C LEU A 322 4.76 -11.10 -10.10
N ARG A 323 5.74 -12.00 -9.99
CA ARG A 323 5.56 -13.37 -9.49
C ARG A 323 6.77 -13.80 -8.67
N HIS A 324 6.66 -14.93 -7.97
CA HIS A 324 7.82 -15.51 -7.31
C HIS A 324 8.95 -15.77 -8.33
N PRO A 325 10.20 -15.34 -8.02
CA PRO A 325 11.36 -15.72 -8.81
C PRO A 325 11.45 -17.22 -9.02
N GLN A 326 11.61 -17.65 -10.26
CA GLN A 326 11.77 -19.07 -10.58
C GLN A 326 13.24 -19.45 -10.55
N VAL A 327 13.70 -20.01 -9.43
CA VAL A 327 15.08 -20.46 -9.25
C VAL A 327 15.29 -21.79 -9.98
N ARG A 328 16.25 -21.83 -10.90
CA ARG A 328 16.65 -23.02 -11.66
C ARG A 328 18.15 -23.29 -11.47
N SER A 329 18.61 -24.44 -11.94
CA SER A 329 20.05 -24.73 -11.95
C SER A 329 20.76 -23.78 -12.92
N GLY A 330 21.59 -22.88 -12.40
CA GLY A 330 22.43 -21.97 -13.21
C GLY A 330 21.80 -20.62 -13.57
N HIS A 331 20.48 -20.45 -13.45
CA HIS A 331 19.79 -19.19 -13.72
C HIS A 331 18.52 -19.00 -12.88
N ILE A 332 18.05 -17.76 -12.81
CA ILE A 332 16.79 -17.35 -12.17
C ILE A 332 15.95 -16.62 -13.23
N ARG A 333 14.67 -16.97 -13.34
CA ARG A 333 13.73 -16.26 -14.23
C ARG A 333 12.79 -15.37 -13.42
N LEU A 334 12.62 -14.14 -13.90
CA LEU A 334 11.75 -13.14 -13.30
C LEU A 334 10.74 -12.67 -14.35
N LEU A 335 9.45 -12.65 -14.02
CA LEU A 335 8.45 -11.93 -14.80
C LEU A 335 8.37 -10.50 -14.27
N VAL A 336 8.72 -9.53 -15.10
CA VAL A 336 8.88 -8.12 -14.73
C VAL A 336 7.93 -7.25 -15.56
N CYS A 337 7.18 -6.38 -14.89
CA CYS A 337 6.44 -5.29 -15.53
C CYS A 337 7.36 -4.08 -15.68
N THR A 338 7.45 -3.48 -16.87
CA THR A 338 8.21 -2.25 -17.15
C THR A 338 7.34 -1.25 -17.91
N ALA A 339 7.86 -0.05 -18.19
CA ALA A 339 7.14 0.95 -18.98
C ALA A 339 6.86 0.49 -20.42
N GLU A 340 7.67 -0.42 -20.95
CA GLU A 340 7.57 -0.99 -22.30
C GLU A 340 6.67 -2.23 -22.36
N GLY A 341 6.28 -2.80 -21.21
CA GLY A 341 5.38 -3.95 -21.13
C GLY A 341 5.86 -5.05 -20.20
N LEU A 342 5.40 -6.28 -20.43
CA LEU A 342 5.85 -7.45 -19.69
C LEU A 342 7.13 -8.02 -20.29
N ARG A 343 8.10 -8.33 -19.45
CA ARG A 343 9.39 -8.90 -19.83
C ARG A 343 9.73 -10.12 -18.98
N GLU A 344 10.30 -11.15 -19.60
CA GLU A 344 10.98 -12.23 -18.87
C GLU A 344 12.46 -11.91 -18.75
N ALA A 345 12.95 -11.66 -17.54
CA ALA A 345 14.37 -11.45 -17.26
C ALA A 345 15.02 -12.77 -16.84
N VAL A 346 16.10 -13.17 -17.50
CA VAL A 346 16.87 -14.37 -17.17
C VAL A 346 18.23 -13.98 -16.61
N VAL A 347 18.42 -14.21 -15.31
CA VAL A 347 19.65 -13.86 -14.59
C VAL A 347 20.50 -15.10 -14.37
N THR A 348 21.70 -15.15 -14.94
CA THR A 348 22.58 -16.33 -14.89
C THR A 348 23.68 -16.17 -13.83
N ARG A 349 24.28 -17.28 -13.39
CA ARG A 349 25.42 -17.27 -12.46
C ARG A 349 26.68 -16.56 -12.99
N LYS A 350 26.76 -16.25 -14.29
CA LYS A 350 27.89 -15.52 -14.88
C LYS A 350 27.99 -14.11 -14.29
N ASP A 351 26.84 -13.47 -14.04
CA ASP A 351 26.77 -12.22 -13.28
C ASP A 351 26.46 -12.53 -11.80
N LYS A 352 27.53 -12.64 -11.00
CA LYS A 352 27.42 -12.95 -9.56
C LYS A 352 26.64 -11.90 -8.77
N ALA A 353 26.66 -10.63 -9.21
CA ALA A 353 25.99 -9.55 -8.49
C ALA A 353 24.48 -9.59 -8.77
N ALA A 354 24.09 -9.61 -10.05
CA ALA A 354 22.68 -9.71 -10.42
C ALA A 354 22.06 -11.03 -9.95
N PHE A 355 22.78 -12.15 -10.01
CA PHE A 355 22.26 -13.44 -9.54
C PHE A 355 21.95 -13.43 -8.04
N ARG A 356 22.80 -12.79 -7.21
CA ARG A 356 22.52 -12.62 -5.79
C ARG A 356 21.28 -11.75 -5.56
N ARG A 357 21.18 -10.61 -6.26
CA ARG A 357 19.97 -9.76 -6.21
C ARG A 357 18.71 -10.52 -6.62
N ALA A 358 18.74 -11.25 -7.73
CA ALA A 358 17.60 -12.04 -8.22
C ALA A 358 17.19 -13.18 -7.26
N ARG A 359 18.16 -13.79 -6.58
CA ARG A 359 17.92 -14.85 -5.61
C ARG A 359 17.27 -14.33 -4.34
N ASP A 360 17.67 -13.15 -3.89
CA ASP A 360 17.19 -12.55 -2.65
C ASP A 360 15.94 -11.67 -2.90
N ALA A 361 15.62 -11.39 -4.17
CA ALA A 361 14.42 -10.68 -4.59
C ALA A 361 13.14 -11.45 -4.27
N ARG A 362 12.08 -10.70 -4.00
CA ARG A 362 10.76 -11.23 -3.71
C ARG A 362 9.77 -10.78 -4.76
N TRP A 363 8.66 -11.51 -4.79
CA TRP A 363 7.49 -11.10 -5.54
C TRP A 363 7.05 -9.72 -5.05
N GLY A 364 6.92 -8.79 -6.00
CA GLY A 364 6.57 -7.42 -5.72
C GLY A 364 7.75 -6.54 -5.40
N ASP A 365 9.01 -6.97 -5.53
CA ASP A 365 10.18 -6.11 -5.38
C ASP A 365 10.51 -5.35 -6.68
N GLY A 366 11.38 -4.34 -6.54
CA GLY A 366 11.88 -3.53 -7.65
C GLY A 366 12.94 -4.27 -8.40
N TRP A 367 12.88 -4.15 -9.72
CA TRP A 367 13.86 -4.77 -10.59
C TRP A 367 14.46 -3.75 -11.53
N HIS A 368 15.77 -3.79 -11.65
CA HIS A 368 16.55 -3.13 -12.68
C HIS A 368 17.35 -4.22 -13.39
N ASP A 369 17.37 -4.17 -14.70
CA ASP A 369 18.17 -5.11 -15.46
C ASP A 369 19.66 -4.84 -15.22
N PRO A 370 20.49 -5.91 -15.23
CA PRO A 370 21.94 -5.76 -15.13
C PRO A 370 22.56 -5.01 -16.29
#